data_AF-A0A1B0C293-F1
#
_entry.id   AF-A0A1B0C293-F1
#
_cell.length_a   1.000
_cell.length_b   1.000
_cell.length_c   1.000
_cell.angle_alpha   90.00
_cell.angle_beta   90.00
_cell.angle_gamma   90.00
#
_symmetry.space_group_name_H-M   'P 1'
#
loop_
_entity.id
_entity.type
_entity.pdbx_description
1 polymer ?
#
loop_
_entity_poly.entity_id
_entity_poly.type
_entity_poly.pdbx_seq_one_letter_code
_entity_poly.pdbx_strand_id
1 'polypeptide(L)'
;MSGKKRNLNERDIEDYLSKLDQEPSHPSTSSNLQSSSNKITFLWSSTASGDLSHLETPYQRFNHFITEDFIKTLVEESNLYIIQSNPSSSITFTEYDLYKFFGILLYMSVIKFPST
;
A
#
# COMPACT_ATOMS: atom_id res chain seq x y z
N MET A 1 13.90 46.33 20.44
CA MET A 1 13.88 44.87 20.66
C MET A 1 15.02 44.26 19.85
N SER A 2 16.15 43.92 20.48
CA SER A 2 17.33 43.38 19.78
C SER A 2 17.49 41.90 20.15
N GLY A 3 17.21 41.02 19.20
CA GLY A 3 17.29 39.57 19.36
C GLY A 3 18.74 39.11 19.35
N LYS A 4 19.27 38.74 20.52
CA LYS A 4 20.61 38.19 20.67
C LYS A 4 20.64 36.75 20.12
N LYS A 5 21.27 36.55 18.96
CA LYS A 5 21.59 35.20 18.46
C LYS A 5 22.54 34.53 19.45
N ARG A 6 22.13 33.42 20.04
CA ARG A 6 23.00 32.58 20.89
C ARG A 6 23.84 31.72 19.94
N ASN A 7 25.15 31.86 19.98
CA ASN A 7 26.06 30.90 19.34
C ASN A 7 26.11 29.67 20.25
N LEU A 8 25.76 28.49 19.71
CA LEU A 8 25.96 27.22 20.42
C LEU A 8 27.46 27.01 20.60
N ASN A 9 27.88 26.69 21.82
CA ASN A 9 29.28 26.49 22.13
C ASN A 9 29.65 25.02 21.87
N GLU A 10 30.90 24.76 21.51
CA GLU A 10 31.39 23.42 21.12
C GLU A 10 31.08 22.33 22.17
N ARG A 11 31.06 22.71 23.45
CA ARG A 11 30.66 21.84 24.57
C ARG A 11 29.20 21.37 24.52
N ASP A 12 28.30 22.18 23.96
CA ASP A 12 26.88 21.83 23.82
C ASP A 12 26.68 20.81 22.68
N ILE A 13 27.60 20.78 21.71
CA ILE A 13 27.61 19.82 20.61
C ILE A 13 28.17 18.48 21.10
N GLU A 14 29.26 18.49 21.85
CA GLU A 14 29.86 17.27 22.43
C GLU A 14 28.94 16.59 23.46
N ASP A 15 28.19 17.35 24.26
CA ASP A 15 27.17 16.79 25.16
C ASP A 15 26.00 16.17 24.38
N TYR A 16 25.71 16.66 23.17
CA TYR A 16 24.71 16.06 22.29
C TYR A 16 25.22 14.78 21.60
N LEU A 17 26.49 14.77 21.18
CA LEU A 17 27.12 13.62 20.54
C LEU A 17 27.38 12.48 21.53
N SER A 18 27.81 12.80 22.76
CA SER A 18 27.98 11.79 23.82
C SER A 18 26.66 11.12 24.24
N LYS A 19 25.53 11.80 24.08
CA LYS A 19 24.18 11.23 24.28
C LYS A 19 23.71 10.37 23.11
N LEU A 20 24.30 10.49 21.93
CA LEU A 20 24.01 9.65 20.77
C LEU A 20 24.80 8.34 20.78
N ASP A 21 25.99 8.34 21.38
CA ASP A 21 26.81 7.13 21.57
C ASP A 21 26.35 6.24 22.73
N GLN A 22 25.40 6.70 23.54
CA GLN A 22 24.79 5.91 24.61
C GLN A 22 23.50 5.24 24.11
N GLU A 23 23.68 4.19 23.31
CA GLU A 23 22.61 3.30 22.88
C GLU A 23 21.97 2.64 24.13
N PRO A 24 20.66 2.78 24.37
CA PRO A 24 20.00 1.92 25.35
C PRO A 24 20.07 0.49 24.83
N SER A 25 20.77 -0.36 25.59
CA SER A 25 20.90 -1.80 25.34
C SER A 25 19.54 -2.50 25.43
N HIS A 26 18.76 -2.39 24.37
CA HIS A 26 17.65 -3.28 24.10
C HIS A 26 18.20 -4.51 23.36
N PRO A 27 17.85 -5.74 23.77
CA PRO A 27 18.41 -6.95 23.17
C PRO A 27 18.13 -6.96 21.67
N SER A 28 19.20 -6.90 20.89
CA SER A 28 19.20 -7.10 19.44
C SER A 28 18.68 -8.51 19.16
N THR A 29 17.36 -8.65 18.99
CA THR A 29 16.79 -9.90 18.46
C THR A 29 17.00 -9.88 16.96
N SER A 30 18.23 -10.14 16.53
CA SER A 30 18.66 -10.30 15.14
C SER A 30 18.21 -11.63 14.52
N SER A 31 17.02 -12.10 14.87
CA SER A 31 16.45 -13.34 14.35
C SER A 31 14.91 -13.31 14.38
N ASN A 32 14.28 -12.43 13.60
CA ASN A 32 12.86 -12.58 13.28
C ASN A 32 12.48 -12.30 11.83
N LEU A 33 13.44 -12.02 10.93
CA LEU A 33 13.15 -12.20 9.50
C LEU A 33 13.36 -13.68 9.14
N GLN A 34 12.51 -14.54 9.70
CA GLN A 34 12.26 -15.81 9.05
C GLN A 34 11.48 -15.47 7.77
N SER A 35 12.21 -15.28 6.68
CA SER A 35 11.63 -15.39 5.34
C SER A 35 11.24 -16.86 5.18
N SER A 36 10.11 -17.21 5.78
CA SER A 36 9.35 -18.42 5.50
C SER A 36 8.86 -18.27 4.07
N SER A 37 9.75 -18.54 3.14
CA SER A 37 9.40 -18.83 1.77
C SER A 37 8.41 -20.01 1.82
N ASN A 38 7.16 -19.71 1.46
CA ASN A 38 6.19 -20.66 0.92
C ASN A 38 5.46 -21.56 1.93
N LYS A 39 4.87 -20.99 2.98
CA LYS A 39 3.65 -21.59 3.53
C LYS A 39 2.55 -20.55 3.67
N ILE A 40 2.01 -20.11 2.53
CA ILE A 40 0.64 -19.60 2.50
C ILE A 40 -0.23 -20.79 2.90
N THR A 41 -0.45 -20.95 4.20
CA THR A 41 -1.44 -21.91 4.69
C THR A 41 -2.78 -21.26 4.42
N PHE A 42 -3.39 -21.62 3.29
CA PHE A 42 -4.73 -21.20 2.95
C PHE A 42 -5.70 -21.81 3.97
N LEU A 43 -5.99 -21.05 5.02
CA LEU A 43 -7.01 -21.37 6.02
C LEU A 43 -8.38 -21.08 5.40
N TRP A 44 -8.78 -21.90 4.41
CA TRP A 44 -10.17 -21.91 3.97
C TRP A 44 -11.02 -22.55 5.08
N SER A 45 -11.40 -21.75 6.08
CA SER A 45 -12.52 -22.15 6.92
C SER A 45 -13.75 -22.11 6.02
N SER A 46 -14.29 -23.29 5.70
CA SER A 46 -15.46 -23.50 4.85
C SER A 46 -16.77 -22.98 5.47
N THR A 47 -16.71 -21.90 6.25
CA THR A 47 -17.84 -21.05 6.59
C THR A 47 -17.78 -19.81 5.71
N ALA A 48 -17.57 -20.00 4.41
CA ALA A 48 -18.01 -19.01 3.45
C ALA A 48 -19.50 -18.80 3.73
N SER A 49 -19.88 -17.62 4.22
CA SER A 49 -21.27 -17.23 4.42
C SER A 49 -22.08 -17.69 3.19
N GLY A 50 -23.29 -18.24 3.39
CA GLY A 50 -24.08 -18.89 2.34
C GLY A 50 -24.32 -18.08 1.06
N ASP A 51 -23.99 -16.78 1.06
CA ASP A 51 -23.95 -15.92 -0.13
C ASP A 51 -22.95 -16.36 -1.21
N LEU A 52 -21.81 -16.95 -0.84
CA LEU A 52 -20.77 -17.30 -1.82
C LEU A 52 -21.06 -18.61 -2.58
N SER A 53 -21.96 -19.46 -2.07
CA SER A 53 -22.27 -20.75 -2.73
C SER A 53 -23.03 -20.60 -4.04
N HIS A 54 -23.68 -19.46 -4.26
CA HIS A 54 -24.44 -19.18 -5.49
C HIS A 54 -23.59 -18.53 -6.60
N LEU A 55 -22.33 -18.20 -6.33
CA LEU A 55 -21.44 -17.55 -7.30
C LEU A 55 -20.70 -18.60 -8.15
N GLU A 56 -21.14 -18.73 -9.41
CA GLU A 56 -20.64 -19.76 -10.34
C GLU A 56 -19.37 -19.34 -11.07
N THR A 57 -19.21 -18.06 -11.36
CA THR A 57 -18.09 -17.56 -12.18
C THR A 57 -17.01 -16.87 -11.35
N PRO A 58 -15.72 -16.94 -11.76
CA PRO A 58 -14.66 -16.15 -11.14
C PRO A 58 -14.96 -14.65 -11.12
N TYR A 59 -15.62 -14.15 -12.16
CA TYR A 59 -16.05 -12.75 -12.25
C TYR A 59 -17.06 -12.36 -11.17
N GLN A 60 -18.08 -13.20 -10.94
CA GLN A 60 -19.05 -12.98 -9.86
C GLN A 60 -18.41 -12.99 -8.48
N ARG A 61 -17.45 -13.89 -8.25
CA ARG A 61 -16.69 -13.91 -6.98
C ARG A 61 -15.84 -12.66 -6.80
N PHE A 62 -15.25 -12.15 -7.87
CA PHE A 62 -14.50 -10.90 -7.83
C PHE A 62 -15.42 -9.71 -7.48
N ASN A 63 -16.55 -9.57 -8.16
CA ASN A 63 -17.51 -8.49 -7.92
C ASN A 63 -18.20 -8.57 -6.55
N HIS A 64 -18.24 -9.75 -5.91
CA HIS A 64 -18.72 -9.86 -4.53
C HIS A 64 -17.84 -9.06 -3.56
N PHE A 65 -16.51 -9.03 -3.77
CA PHE A 65 -15.59 -8.28 -2.93
C PHE A 65 -15.37 -6.84 -3.42
N ILE A 66 -15.42 -6.65 -4.74
CA ILE A 66 -15.27 -5.35 -5.38
C ILE A 66 -16.65 -4.86 -5.81
N THR A 67 -17.30 -4.12 -4.91
CA THR A 67 -18.66 -3.63 -5.14
C THR A 67 -18.69 -2.50 -6.17
N GLU A 68 -19.86 -2.29 -6.78
CA GLU A 68 -20.07 -1.20 -7.74
C GLU A 68 -19.82 0.18 -7.12
N ASP A 69 -20.26 0.40 -5.88
CA ASP A 69 -20.00 1.65 -5.16
C ASP A 69 -18.51 1.91 -4.98
N PHE A 70 -17.73 0.89 -4.65
CA PHE A 70 -16.28 1.00 -4.52
C PHE A 70 -15.61 1.39 -5.84
N ILE A 71 -16.02 0.75 -6.94
CA ILE A 71 -15.55 1.08 -8.29
C ILE A 71 -15.88 2.53 -8.63
N LYS A 72 -17.12 2.94 -8.38
CA LYS A 72 -17.59 4.29 -8.68
C LYS A 72 -16.83 5.35 -7.89
N THR A 73 -16.62 5.14 -6.59
CA THR A 73 -15.81 6.05 -5.75
C THR A 73 -14.39 6.17 -6.28
N LEU A 74 -13.74 5.06 -6.65
CA LEU A 74 -12.40 5.12 -7.22
C LEU A 74 -12.34 5.90 -8.53
N VAL A 75 -13.33 5.73 -9.41
CA VAL A 75 -13.42 6.46 -10.68
C VAL A 75 -13.63 7.96 -10.44
N GLU A 76 -14.51 8.33 -9.53
CA GLU A 76 -14.78 9.72 -9.16
C GLU A 76 -13.53 10.39 -8.60
N GLU A 77 -12.86 9.77 -7.62
CA GLU A 77 -11.63 10.30 -7.01
C GLU A 77 -10.47 10.37 -8.02
N SER A 78 -10.34 9.38 -8.91
CA SER A 78 -9.30 9.39 -9.95
C SER A 78 -9.51 10.53 -10.94
N ASN A 79 -10.76 10.76 -11.38
CA ASN A 79 -11.09 11.87 -12.27
C ASN A 79 -10.91 13.22 -11.58
N LEU A 80 -11.31 13.33 -10.30
CA LEU A 80 -11.08 14.52 -9.50
C LEU A 80 -9.59 14.85 -9.44
N TYR A 81 -8.74 13.85 -9.18
CA TYR A 81 -7.29 14.01 -9.20
C TYR A 81 -6.75 14.44 -10.57
N ILE A 82 -7.25 13.86 -11.67
CA ILE A 82 -6.84 14.25 -13.04
C ILE A 82 -7.08 15.74 -13.27
N ILE A 83 -8.26 16.24 -12.92
CA ILE A 83 -8.63 17.66 -13.06
C ILE A 83 -7.76 18.55 -12.16
N GLN A 84 -7.53 18.13 -10.92
CA GLN A 84 -6.68 18.87 -9.96
C GLN A 84 -5.21 18.92 -10.39
N SER A 85 -4.70 17.84 -10.96
CA SER A 85 -3.31 17.72 -11.40
C SER A 85 -3.06 18.46 -12.73
N ASN A 86 -4.00 18.38 -13.66
CA ASN A 86 -3.94 19.08 -14.94
C ASN A 86 -5.35 19.52 -15.38
N PRO A 87 -5.75 20.78 -15.11
CA PRO A 87 -7.07 21.29 -15.46
C PRO A 87 -7.37 21.30 -16.97
N SER A 88 -6.33 21.27 -17.81
CA SER A 88 -6.45 21.21 -19.27
C SER A 88 -6.50 19.77 -19.80
N SER A 89 -6.46 18.77 -18.92
CA SER A 89 -6.58 17.36 -19.31
C SER A 89 -7.96 17.07 -19.89
N SER A 90 -7.98 16.46 -21.07
CA SER A 90 -9.20 15.87 -21.65
C SER A 90 -9.35 14.38 -21.32
N ILE A 91 -8.44 13.83 -20.51
CA ILE A 91 -8.48 12.42 -20.12
C ILE A 91 -9.64 12.22 -19.15
N THR A 92 -10.53 11.30 -19.51
CA THR A 92 -11.60 10.82 -18.64
C THR A 92 -11.32 9.37 -18.30
N PHE A 93 -11.20 9.08 -17.01
CA PHE A 93 -11.05 7.73 -16.49
C PHE A 93 -12.44 7.12 -16.28
N THR A 94 -12.68 5.92 -16.80
CA THR A 94 -13.98 5.25 -16.71
C THR A 94 -13.92 3.98 -15.86
N GLU A 95 -15.07 3.46 -15.47
CA GLU A 95 -15.16 2.15 -14.79
C GLU A 95 -14.52 1.04 -15.64
N TYR A 96 -14.70 1.10 -16.97
CA TYR A 96 -14.07 0.16 -17.89
C TYR A 96 -12.54 0.20 -17.81
N ASP A 97 -11.94 1.39 -17.71
CA ASP A 97 -10.49 1.55 -17.56
C ASP A 97 -10.01 0.95 -16.24
N LEU A 98 -10.78 1.11 -15.17
CA LEU A 98 -10.47 0.52 -13.86
C LEU A 98 -10.56 -1.00 -13.87
N TYR A 99 -11.61 -1.58 -14.46
CA TYR A 99 -11.72 -3.03 -14.61
C TYR A 99 -10.59 -3.61 -15.48
N LYS A 100 -10.22 -2.91 -16.56
CA LYS A 100 -9.08 -3.29 -17.39
C LYS A 100 -7.77 -3.25 -16.60
N PHE A 101 -7.58 -2.22 -15.77
CA PHE A 101 -6.43 -2.11 -14.87
C PHE A 101 -6.37 -3.27 -13.87
N PHE A 102 -7.49 -3.63 -13.23
CA PHE A 102 -7.55 -4.81 -12.37
C PHE A 102 -7.25 -6.12 -13.11
N GLY A 103 -7.72 -6.25 -14.35
CA GLY A 103 -7.37 -7.39 -15.21
C GLY A 103 -5.86 -7.47 -15.45
N ILE A 104 -5.18 -6.34 -15.68
CA ILE A 104 -3.72 -6.29 -15.82
C ILE A 104 -3.06 -6.69 -14.49
N LEU A 105 -3.49 -6.15 -13.34
CA LEU A 105 -2.93 -6.52 -12.04
C LEU A 105 -3.08 -8.02 -11.76
N LEU A 106 -4.26 -8.59 -12.03
CA LEU A 106 -4.51 -10.01 -11.85
C LEU A 106 -3.63 -10.85 -12.78
N TYR A 107 -3.52 -10.47 -14.05
CA TYR A 107 -2.64 -11.12 -15.02
C TYR A 107 -1.17 -11.11 -14.56
N MET A 108 -0.67 -9.95 -14.13
CA MET A 108 0.70 -9.78 -13.64
C MET A 108 0.95 -10.51 -12.31
N SER A 109 -0.09 -10.72 -11.50
CA SER A 109 0.04 -11.49 -10.24
C SER A 109 0.30 -12.98 -10.48
N VAL A 110 -0.18 -13.51 -11.62
CA VAL A 110 -0.06 -14.93 -11.97
C VAL A 110 1.15 -15.19 -12.86
N ILE A 111 1.41 -14.29 -13.81
CA ILE A 111 2.48 -14.47 -14.79
C ILE A 111 3.74 -13.82 -14.27
N LYS A 112 4.72 -14.67 -13.94
CA LYS A 112 6.08 -14.21 -13.67
C LYS A 112 6.70 -13.77 -14.98
N PHE A 113 7.16 -12.52 -15.03
CA PHE A 113 8.08 -12.11 -16.08
C PHE A 113 9.31 -13.01 -16.02
N PRO A 114 9.75 -13.58 -17.15
CA PRO A 114 11.01 -14.29 -17.18
C PRO A 114 12.11 -13.31 -16.82
N SER A 115 12.73 -13.50 -15.66
CA SER A 115 13.97 -12.83 -15.29
C SER A 115 15.09 -13.50 -16.08
N THR A 116 15.49 -12.89 -17.19
CA THR A 116 16.79 -13.15 -17.83
C THR A 116 17.93 -12.59 -17.00
#